data_AF-A0A5K0Y532-F1
#
_entry.id   AF-A0A5K0Y532-F1
#
_cell.length_a   1.000
_cell.length_b   1.000
_cell.length_c   1.000
_cell.angle_alpha   90.00
_cell.angle_beta   90.00
_cell.angle_gamma   90.00
#
_symmetry.space_group_name_H-M   'P 1'
#
loop_
_entity.id
_entity.type
_entity.pdbx_description
1 polymer ?
#
loop_
_entity_poly.entity_id
_entity_poly.type
_entity_poly.pdbx_seq_one_letter_code
_entity_poly.pdbx_strand_id
1 'polypeptide(L)'
;KHNEKYGFFPLTIVPIPLSLTNHSSNWRWTYNTMDKLGSLLINLTSEATSETSTVMFATGYTQYTNLVSIYWLVQCTEGTSLADCRTCLDNTRSQIPATCDDAHGCEIVTGSCRLRYDTQLFYITTEPTPSPPPPPPDSSPSPPPARNSTRP
;
A
#
# COMPACT_ATOMS: atom_id res chain seq x y z
N LYS A 1 7.86 27.19 -26.04
CA LYS A 1 6.50 26.82 -26.50
C LYS A 1 6.43 25.30 -26.59
N HIS A 2 5.46 24.73 -25.89
CA HIS A 2 5.13 23.31 -25.71
C HIS A 2 4.91 22.53 -27.03
N ASN A 3 5.29 21.24 -27.06
CA ASN A 3 4.39 20.06 -27.09
C ASN A 3 5.05 18.83 -27.73
N GLU A 4 5.00 17.71 -27.00
CA GLU A 4 5.38 16.35 -27.37
C GLU A 4 4.23 15.58 -28.05
N LYS A 5 4.55 14.74 -29.05
CA LYS A 5 3.68 13.69 -29.59
C LYS A 5 4.54 12.55 -30.18
N TYR A 6 4.58 11.40 -29.52
CA TYR A 6 4.84 10.06 -30.09
C TYR A 6 4.34 9.05 -29.05
N GLY A 7 3.66 7.93 -29.30
CA GLY A 7 3.22 7.22 -30.49
C GLY A 7 2.66 5.87 -30.01
N PHE A 8 1.51 5.46 -30.54
CA PHE A 8 0.78 4.22 -30.20
C PHE A 8 1.53 2.98 -30.70
N PHE A 9 1.65 1.91 -29.89
CA PHE A 9 1.96 0.55 -30.37
C PHE A 9 0.89 -0.45 -29.85
N PRO A 10 0.51 -1.47 -30.65
CA PRO A 10 -0.74 -2.23 -30.45
C PRO A 10 -0.58 -3.34 -29.41
N LEU A 11 -1.50 -3.38 -28.44
CA LEU A 11 -1.66 -4.47 -27.48
C LEU A 11 -2.39 -5.65 -28.13
N THR A 12 -1.69 -6.77 -28.35
CA THR A 12 -2.35 -8.07 -28.51
C THR A 12 -2.96 -8.47 -27.17
N ILE A 13 -4.29 -8.48 -27.13
CA ILE A 13 -5.10 -8.88 -25.98
C ILE A 13 -4.95 -10.40 -25.80
N VAL A 14 -4.18 -10.81 -24.79
CA VAL A 14 -4.34 -12.15 -24.20
C VAL A 14 -5.46 -12.03 -23.18
N PRO A 15 -6.57 -12.79 -23.28
CA PRO A 15 -7.62 -12.74 -22.27
C PRO A 15 -7.11 -13.45 -21.02
N ILE A 16 -6.57 -12.68 -20.08
CA ILE A 16 -6.40 -13.14 -18.70
C ILE A 16 -7.82 -13.31 -18.14
N PRO A 17 -8.18 -14.49 -17.58
CA PRO A 17 -9.50 -14.69 -17.01
C PRO A 17 -9.75 -13.65 -15.91
N LEU A 18 -10.77 -12.81 -16.12
CA LEU A 18 -11.30 -11.86 -15.16
C LEU A 18 -11.92 -12.62 -13.98
N SER A 19 -11.09 -13.06 -13.04
CA SER A 19 -11.56 -13.63 -11.77
C SER A 19 -10.72 -13.08 -10.62
N LEU A 20 -11.35 -12.12 -9.93
CA LEU A 20 -11.05 -11.60 -8.58
C LEU A 20 -9.92 -10.58 -8.41
N THR A 21 -9.88 -9.49 -9.19
CA THR A 21 -9.54 -8.20 -8.55
C THR A 21 -10.85 -7.60 -8.05
N ASN A 22 -11.13 -7.80 -6.77
CA ASN A 22 -12.18 -7.10 -6.05
C ASN A 22 -11.88 -5.59 -6.08
N HIS A 23 -12.33 -4.92 -7.15
CA HIS A 23 -12.09 -3.50 -7.39
C HIS A 23 -13.19 -2.65 -6.75
N SER A 24 -13.59 -2.97 -5.52
CA SER A 24 -14.44 -2.11 -4.70
C SER A 24 -14.40 -2.53 -3.24
N SER A 25 -13.47 -1.94 -2.49
CA SER A 25 -13.80 -1.52 -1.13
C SER A 25 -13.83 -0.01 -1.18
N ASN A 26 -14.99 0.62 -0.96
CA ASN A 26 -15.05 2.05 -0.70
C ASN A 26 -14.37 2.25 0.67
N TRP A 27 -13.04 2.43 0.68
CA TRP A 27 -12.31 2.75 1.89
C TRP A 27 -12.79 4.13 2.33
N ARG A 28 -13.46 4.20 3.47
CA ARG A 28 -14.00 5.46 3.97
C ARG A 28 -13.19 5.87 5.19
N TRP A 29 -12.19 6.69 4.94
CA TRP A 29 -11.34 7.21 5.99
C TRP A 29 -12.18 8.01 7.00
N THR A 30 -12.08 7.65 8.28
CA THR A 30 -12.74 8.44 9.34
C THR A 30 -11.81 9.56 9.79
N TYR A 31 -12.36 10.67 10.26
CA TYR A 31 -11.56 11.79 10.79
C TYR A 31 -10.59 11.36 11.91
N ASN A 32 -11.01 10.45 12.80
CA ASN A 32 -10.13 9.94 13.87
C ASN A 32 -8.98 9.11 13.30
N THR A 33 -9.23 8.33 12.24
CA THR A 33 -8.17 7.60 11.54
C THR A 33 -7.18 8.56 10.90
N MET A 34 -7.66 9.55 10.15
CA MET A 34 -6.79 10.51 9.45
C MET A 34 -5.92 11.31 10.43
N ASP A 35 -6.45 11.64 11.61
CA ASP A 35 -5.68 12.29 12.68
C ASP A 35 -4.54 11.41 13.22
N LYS A 36 -4.83 10.13 13.49
CA LYS A 36 -3.81 9.16 13.91
C LYS A 36 -2.75 8.94 12.84
N LEU A 37 -3.17 8.82 11.58
CA LEU A 37 -2.28 8.67 10.43
C LEU A 37 -1.38 9.90 10.27
N GLY A 38 -1.95 11.11 10.38
CA GLY A 38 -1.21 12.36 10.34
C GLY A 38 -0.18 12.44 11.47
N SER A 39 -0.56 12.05 12.69
CA SER A 39 0.32 12.03 13.85
C SER A 39 1.48 11.03 13.71
N LEU A 40 1.19 9.81 13.24
CA LEU A 40 2.22 8.81 12.95
C LEU A 40 3.21 9.35 11.93
N LEU A 41 2.71 9.92 10.84
CA LEU A 41 3.55 10.44 9.77
C LEU A 41 4.44 11.61 10.23
N ILE A 42 3.97 12.47 11.13
CA ILE A 42 4.79 13.53 11.74
C ILE A 42 5.95 12.91 12.53
N ASN A 43 5.69 11.84 13.31
CA ASN A 43 6.73 11.15 14.07
C ASN A 43 7.75 10.49 13.15
N LEU A 44 7.29 9.78 12.11
CA LEU A 44 8.16 9.15 11.13
C LEU A 44 9.02 10.18 10.38
N THR A 45 8.44 11.32 10.00
CA THR A 45 9.20 12.43 9.41
C THR A 45 10.26 12.94 10.37
N SER A 46 9.95 13.10 11.66
CA SER A 46 10.93 13.53 12.66
C SER A 46 12.05 12.52 12.86
N GLU A 47 11.75 11.22 12.81
CA GLU A 47 12.72 10.14 12.94
C GLU A 47 13.64 10.05 11.72
N ALA A 48 13.06 10.10 10.52
CA ALA A 48 13.82 10.08 9.26
C ALA A 48 14.66 11.34 9.05
N THR A 49 14.32 12.46 9.69
CA THR A 49 15.03 13.75 9.55
C THR A 49 15.81 14.15 10.81
N SER A 50 15.94 13.23 11.77
CA SER A 50 16.79 13.44 12.95
C SER A 50 18.27 13.41 12.57
N GLU A 51 19.08 14.24 13.22
CA GLU A 51 20.55 14.20 13.09
C GLU A 51 21.15 12.85 13.52
N THR A 52 20.42 12.09 14.34
CA THR A 52 20.82 10.74 14.77
C THR A 52 20.45 9.65 13.77
N SER A 53 19.67 9.98 12.74
CA SER A 53 19.24 9.02 11.72
C SER A 53 20.35 8.80 10.69
N THR A 54 20.95 7.61 10.71
CA THR A 54 22.03 7.25 9.77
C THR A 54 21.52 6.86 8.38
N VAL A 55 20.24 6.49 8.27
CA VAL A 55 19.62 5.94 7.05
C VAL A 55 18.54 6.84 6.46
N MET A 56 18.23 7.97 7.11
CA MET A 56 17.21 8.95 6.68
C MET A 56 15.88 8.32 6.27
N PHE A 57 15.44 7.35 7.06
CA PHE A 57 14.36 6.42 6.77
C PHE A 57 13.61 6.08 8.06
N ALA A 58 12.30 5.93 7.97
CA ALA A 58 11.48 5.46 9.09
C ALA A 58 10.26 4.69 8.60
N THR A 59 9.82 3.71 9.40
CA THR A 59 8.61 2.92 9.16
C THR A 59 7.75 2.87 10.40
N GLY A 60 6.44 2.75 10.22
CA GLY A 60 5.52 2.58 11.34
C GLY A 60 4.18 2.07 10.87
N TYR A 61 3.30 1.75 11.80
CA TYR A 61 1.95 1.32 11.46
C TYR A 61 0.92 1.87 12.43
N THR A 62 -0.33 1.91 11.98
CA THR A 62 -1.48 2.23 12.83
C THR A 62 -2.60 1.26 12.53
N GLN A 63 -3.28 0.78 13.57
CA GLN A 63 -4.49 -0.02 13.41
C GLN A 63 -5.63 0.89 12.93
N TYR A 64 -6.15 0.58 11.74
CA TYR A 64 -7.35 1.23 11.20
C TYR A 64 -8.62 0.61 11.78
N THR A 65 -8.64 -0.72 11.79
CA THR A 65 -9.67 -1.53 12.44
C THR A 65 -8.98 -2.63 13.24
N ASN A 66 -9.75 -3.43 13.99
CA ASN A 66 -9.21 -4.57 14.73
C ASN A 66 -8.56 -5.65 13.83
N LEU A 67 -8.81 -5.60 12.51
CA LEU A 67 -8.33 -6.59 11.54
C LEU A 67 -7.38 -6.00 10.49
N VAL A 68 -7.31 -4.68 10.39
CA VAL A 68 -6.58 -3.99 9.31
C VAL A 68 -5.65 -2.96 9.93
N SER A 69 -4.36 -3.13 9.66
CA SER A 69 -3.33 -2.15 9.93
C SER A 69 -2.96 -1.41 8.65
N ILE A 70 -2.46 -0.19 8.80
CA ILE A 70 -1.88 0.58 7.70
C ILE A 70 -0.43 0.78 8.04
N TYR A 71 0.42 0.32 7.13
CA TYR A 71 1.86 0.38 7.20
C TYR A 71 2.34 1.61 6.45
N TRP A 72 3.31 2.31 7.01
CA TRP A 72 3.85 3.57 6.49
C TRP A 72 5.35 3.46 6.38
N LEU A 73 5.87 4.12 5.35
CA LEU A 73 7.29 4.27 5.09
C LEU A 73 7.54 5.69 4.60
N VAL A 74 8.52 6.33 5.21
CA VAL A 74 9.10 7.58 4.72
C VAL A 74 10.59 7.39 4.51
N GLN A 75 11.10 7.96 3.43
CA GLN A 75 12.50 7.84 3.06
C GLN A 75 12.96 9.13 2.39
N CYS A 76 14.13 9.63 2.79
CA CYS A 76 14.82 10.70 2.09
C CYS A 76 15.67 10.13 0.94
N THR A 77 15.84 10.92 -0.13
CA THR A 77 16.81 10.61 -1.18
C THR A 77 18.24 10.87 -0.68
N GLU A 78 19.18 10.01 -1.05
CA GLU A 78 20.60 10.22 -0.76
C GLU A 78 21.08 11.59 -1.29
N GLY A 79 21.94 12.26 -0.50
CA GLY A 79 22.50 13.56 -0.87
C GLY A 79 21.59 14.77 -0.62
N THR A 80 20.38 14.57 -0.09
CA THR A 80 19.48 15.67 0.33
C THR A 80 19.79 16.10 1.77
N SER A 81 19.62 17.39 2.09
CA SER A 81 19.75 17.87 3.48
C SER A 81 18.58 17.40 4.36
N LEU A 82 18.78 17.29 5.68
CA LEU A 82 17.69 16.92 6.61
C LEU A 82 16.51 17.90 6.53
N ALA A 83 16.80 19.20 6.35
CA ALA A 83 15.80 20.25 6.21
C ALA A 83 14.98 20.09 4.92
N ASP A 84 15.65 19.88 3.79
CA ASP A 84 14.98 19.69 2.49
C ASP A 84 14.14 18.41 2.49
N CYS A 85 14.65 17.32 3.09
CA CYS A 85 13.87 16.10 3.23
C CYS A 85 12.63 16.32 4.10
N ARG A 86 12.76 17.03 5.23
CA ARG A 86 11.63 17.34 6.11
C ARG A 86 10.55 18.12 5.37
N THR A 87 10.94 19.19 4.67
CA THR A 87 10.03 19.98 3.84
C THR A 87 9.38 19.11 2.75
N CYS A 88 10.14 18.22 2.12
CA CYS A 88 9.61 17.29 1.13
C CYS A 88 8.55 16.35 1.72
N LEU A 89 8.82 15.74 2.86
CA LEU A 89 7.89 14.82 3.53
C LEU A 89 6.62 15.55 3.98
N ASP A 90 6.74 16.77 4.50
CA ASP A 90 5.60 17.61 4.87
C ASP A 90 4.74 18.02 3.65
N ASN A 91 5.37 18.37 2.53
CA ASN A 91 4.67 18.66 1.28
C ASN A 91 4.02 17.42 0.68
N THR A 92 4.66 16.26 0.81
CA THR A 92 4.11 15.00 0.32
C THR A 92 2.91 14.58 1.15
N ARG A 93 2.97 14.77 2.47
CA ARG A 93 1.85 14.58 3.40
C ARG A 93 0.63 15.41 3.02
N SER A 94 0.81 16.69 2.69
CA SER A 94 -0.31 17.57 2.33
C SER A 94 -0.96 17.23 0.98
N GLN A 95 -0.23 16.51 0.11
CA GLN A 95 -0.71 16.05 -1.19
C GLN A 95 -1.51 14.74 -1.13
N ILE A 96 -1.47 14.01 -0.01
CA ILE A 96 -2.17 12.72 0.14
C ILE A 96 -3.66 12.83 -0.23
N PRO A 97 -4.45 13.79 0.28
CA PRO A 97 -5.88 13.86 -0.04
C PRO A 97 -6.17 14.04 -1.54
N ALA A 98 -5.30 14.76 -2.26
CA ALA A 98 -5.48 15.03 -3.67
C ALA A 98 -4.92 13.92 -4.58
N THR A 99 -3.87 13.22 -4.13
CA THR A 99 -3.14 12.24 -4.94
C THR A 99 -3.65 10.82 -4.73
N CYS A 100 -4.00 10.49 -3.50
CA CYS A 100 -4.35 9.14 -3.08
C CYS A 100 -5.85 8.95 -2.92
N ASP A 101 -6.61 10.05 -2.77
CA ASP A 101 -8.06 10.03 -2.54
C ASP A 101 -8.41 9.06 -1.40
N ASP A 102 -9.28 8.08 -1.66
CA ASP A 102 -9.65 7.06 -0.70
C ASP A 102 -8.78 5.80 -0.77
N ALA A 103 -7.72 5.71 -1.59
CA ALA A 103 -6.98 4.47 -1.80
C ALA A 103 -6.42 3.83 -0.51
N HIS A 104 -6.54 2.49 -0.40
CA HIS A 104 -5.96 1.68 0.70
C HIS A 104 -4.44 1.62 0.70
N GLY A 105 -3.82 1.92 -0.43
CA GLY A 105 -2.39 2.06 -0.56
C GLY A 105 -2.07 3.15 -1.57
N CYS A 106 -1.03 3.92 -1.27
CA CYS A 106 -0.58 5.01 -2.12
C CYS A 106 0.92 5.22 -1.95
N GLU A 107 1.56 5.68 -3.01
CA GLU A 107 2.96 6.03 -3.03
C GLU A 107 3.15 7.35 -3.74
N ILE A 108 3.84 8.28 -3.09
CA ILE A 108 4.24 9.56 -3.66
C ILE A 108 5.76 9.65 -3.61
N VAL A 109 6.37 9.77 -4.78
CA VAL A 109 7.82 9.87 -4.95
C VAL A 109 8.16 11.22 -5.56
N THR A 110 9.15 11.87 -4.98
CA THR A 110 9.70 13.14 -5.47
C THR A 110 11.21 13.01 -5.64
N GLY A 111 11.88 14.08 -6.07
CA GLY A 111 13.35 14.09 -6.15
C GLY A 111 14.04 13.97 -4.77
N SER A 112 13.39 14.39 -3.68
CA SER A 112 14.01 14.53 -2.37
C SER A 112 13.50 13.56 -1.31
N CYS A 113 12.33 12.96 -1.52
CA CYS A 113 11.75 12.02 -0.59
C CYS A 113 10.71 11.09 -1.24
N ARG A 114 10.42 10.00 -0.55
CA ARG A 114 9.40 9.01 -0.85
C ARG A 114 8.51 8.81 0.37
N LEU A 115 7.21 8.77 0.14
CA LEU A 115 6.19 8.41 1.11
C LEU A 115 5.36 7.26 0.53
N ARG A 116 5.18 6.21 1.31
CA ARG A 116 4.29 5.10 0.95
C ARG A 116 3.47 4.67 2.14
N TYR A 117 2.19 4.40 1.89
CA TYR A 117 1.36 3.64 2.82
C TYR A 117 0.61 2.53 2.10
N ASP A 118 0.28 1.48 2.83
CA ASP A 118 -0.50 0.34 2.32
C ASP A 118 -1.12 -0.43 3.49
N THR A 119 -2.21 -1.14 3.25
CA THR A 119 -2.78 -2.08 4.22
C THR A 119 -2.05 -3.42 4.25
N GLN A 120 -1.23 -3.70 3.23
CA GLN A 120 -0.33 -4.85 3.17
C GLN A 120 1.07 -4.45 3.63
N LEU A 121 1.72 -5.25 4.47
CA LEU A 121 3.10 -4.99 4.87
C LEU A 121 4.04 -5.12 3.65
N PHE A 122 4.79 -4.05 3.35
CA PHE A 122 5.66 -3.96 2.16
C PHE A 122 7.14 -3.72 2.48
N TYR A 123 7.50 -3.72 3.76
CA TYR A 123 8.88 -3.63 4.22
C TYR A 123 9.18 -4.78 5.17
N ILE A 124 10.45 -5.17 5.23
CA ILE A 124 10.90 -6.23 6.15
C ILE A 124 10.94 -5.61 7.55
N THR A 125 10.22 -6.21 8.47
CA THR A 125 10.29 -5.92 9.90
C THR A 125 10.96 -7.10 10.60
N THR A 126 11.78 -6.82 11.61
CA THR A 126 12.42 -7.83 12.45
C THR A 126 11.44 -8.50 13.44
N GLU A 127 10.23 -7.98 13.56
CA GLU A 127 9.13 -8.62 14.29
C GLU A 127 8.37 -9.64 13.42
N PRO A 128 7.93 -10.78 13.99
CA PRO A 128 7.21 -11.81 13.25
C PRO A 128 5.86 -11.26 12.76
N THR A 129 5.66 -11.30 11.44
CA THR A 129 4.38 -10.96 10.79
C THR A 129 3.27 -11.87 11.34
N PRO A 130 2.09 -11.34 11.74
CA PRO A 130 0.97 -12.20 12.08
C PRO A 130 0.60 -13.03 10.85
N SER A 131 0.66 -14.36 10.99
CA SER A 131 0.33 -15.27 9.88
C SER A 131 -1.10 -15.01 9.39
N PRO A 132 -1.36 -15.09 8.08
CA PRO A 132 -2.72 -15.03 7.58
C PRO A 132 -3.56 -16.12 8.24
N PRO A 133 -4.85 -15.85 8.54
CA PRO A 133 -5.73 -16.85 9.13
C PRO A 133 -5.77 -18.09 8.22
N PRO A 134 -5.80 -19.31 8.80
CA PRO A 134 -5.84 -20.53 8.02
C PRO A 134 -7.07 -20.54 7.09
N PRO A 135 -6.96 -21.10 5.87
CA PRO A 135 -8.09 -21.20 4.97
C PRO A 135 -9.22 -21.99 5.64
N PRO A 136 -10.49 -21.62 5.42
CA PRO A 136 -11.62 -22.37 5.95
C PRO A 136 -11.56 -23.83 5.44
N PRO A 137 -11.94 -24.82 6.28
CA PRO A 137 -11.92 -26.21 5.89
C PRO A 137 -12.82 -26.44 4.67
N ASP A 138 -12.21 -27.01 3.63
CA ASP A 138 -12.80 -27.28 2.33
C ASP A 138 -14.00 -28.22 2.49
N SER A 139 -15.19 -27.63 2.63
CA SER A 139 -16.45 -28.36 2.75
C SER A 139 -17.07 -28.51 1.36
N SER A 140 -16.34 -29.13 0.44
CA SER A 140 -16.90 -29.55 -0.85
C SER A 140 -17.33 -31.01 -0.74
N PRO A 141 -18.63 -31.33 -0.77
CA PRO A 141 -19.09 -32.70 -0.80
C PRO A 141 -18.65 -33.34 -2.13
N SER A 142 -17.92 -34.45 -2.04
CA SER A 142 -17.52 -35.24 -3.22
C SER A 142 -18.73 -35.56 -4.10
N PRO A 143 -18.62 -35.48 -5.43
CA PRO A 143 -19.70 -35.89 -6.32
C PRO A 143 -19.97 -37.41 -6.16
N PRO A 144 -21.23 -37.85 -6.22
CA PRO A 144 -21.57 -39.26 -6.12
C PRO A 144 -21.00 -40.05 -7.32
N PRO A 145 -20.63 -41.33 -7.12
CA PRO A 145 -20.05 -42.14 -8.18
C PRO A 145 -21.05 -42.37 -9.33
N ALA A 146 -20.56 -42.28 -10.55
CA ALA A 146 -21.31 -42.56 -11.77
C ALA A 146 -21.86 -44.01 -11.76
N ARG A 147 -23.17 -44.16 -11.89
CA ARG A 147 -23.82 -45.46 -12.12
C ARG A 147 -23.47 -45.96 -13.53
N ASN A 148 -22.72 -47.05 -13.61
CA ASN A 148 -22.57 -47.80 -14.85
C ASN A 148 -23.93 -48.42 -15.25
N SER A 149 -24.47 -47.95 -16.37
CA SER A 149 -25.64 -48.53 -17.02
C SER A 149 -25.18 -49.73 -17.86
N THR A 150 -25.37 -50.94 -17.34
CA THR A 150 -25.26 -52.16 -18.15
C THR A 150 -26.65 -52.43 -18.73
N ARG A 151 -26.78 -52.25 -20.05
CA ARG A 151 -27.98 -52.57 -20.84
C ARG A 151 -27.99 -54.08 -21.16
N PRO A 152 -29.14 -54.76 -21.11
CA PRO A 152 -29.26 -56.16 -21.54
C PRO A 152 -29.12 -56.33 -23.06
#